data_AF-A0A7S2YD05-F1
#
_entry.id   AF-A0A7S2YD05-F1
#
_cell.length_a   1.000
_cell.length_b   1.000
_cell.length_c   1.000
_cell.angle_alpha   90.00
_cell.angle_beta   90.00
_cell.angle_gamma   90.00
#
_symmetry.space_group_name_H-M   'P 1'
#
loop_
_entity.id
_entity.type
_entity.pdbx_description
1 polymer ?
#
loop_
_entity_poly.entity_id
_entity_poly.type
_entity_poly.pdbx_seq_one_letter_code
_entity_poly.pdbx_strand_id
1 'polypeptide(L)'
;GNTAVMIGCHSLTPTAAPSSRRDNSNGGIAIVGDPLEQAVLRTSGYRLVGSNLVAPMDDEDGGSGGPAMTILHRFAFSSKLKRMTVLATEQGGKGEMLALTKGAPETLKTKLTKESTPPNYDEIAFHHMSHGRRVLAMAVR
;
A
#
# COMPACT_ATOMS: atom_id res chain seq x y z
N GLY A 1 2.61 2.27 -10.75
CA GLY A 1 2.48 0.81 -10.53
C GLY A 1 2.84 0.40 -9.11
N ASN A 2 4.13 0.18 -8.82
CA ASN A 2 4.55 -0.40 -7.54
C ASN A 2 4.27 0.50 -6.32
N THR A 3 4.49 1.82 -6.47
CA THR A 3 4.20 2.80 -5.41
C THR A 3 2.73 2.77 -5.00
N ALA A 4 1.80 2.67 -5.96
CA ALA A 4 0.36 2.60 -5.69
C ALA A 4 -0.02 1.44 -4.76
N VAL A 5 0.52 0.23 -4.98
CA VAL A 5 0.24 -0.91 -4.11
C VAL A 5 0.82 -0.70 -2.71
N MET A 6 2.04 -0.15 -2.62
CA MET A 6 2.70 0.14 -1.34
C MET A 6 1.91 1.14 -0.48
N ILE A 7 1.41 2.21 -1.09
CA ILE A 7 0.72 3.29 -0.36
C ILE A 7 -0.78 3.06 -0.22
N GLY A 8 -1.41 2.29 -1.12
CA GLY A 8 -2.87 2.14 -1.19
C GLY A 8 -3.37 0.79 -0.68
N CYS A 9 -2.61 -0.29 -0.83
CA CYS A 9 -3.00 -1.62 -0.38
C CYS A 9 -2.57 -1.86 1.07
N HIS A 10 -3.29 -1.26 2.02
CA HIS A 10 -3.02 -1.42 3.46
C HIS A 10 -4.32 -1.53 4.28
N SER A 11 -4.20 -1.89 5.55
CA SER A 11 -5.30 -1.94 6.54
C SER A 11 -5.26 -0.80 7.55
N LEU A 12 -4.26 0.08 7.44
CA LEU A 12 -4.08 1.23 8.32
C LEU A 12 -5.34 2.10 8.47
N THR A 13 -5.58 2.52 9.70
CA THR A 13 -6.74 3.33 10.11
C THR A 13 -6.26 4.54 10.93
N PRO A 14 -6.78 5.75 10.66
CA PRO A 14 -6.62 6.91 11.53
C PRO A 14 -7.09 6.63 12.95
N THR A 15 -6.31 7.06 13.93
CA THR A 15 -6.80 7.23 15.29
C THR A 15 -7.53 8.56 15.34
N ALA A 16 -8.77 8.55 15.82
CA ALA A 16 -9.39 9.77 16.31
C ALA A 16 -8.63 10.17 17.59
N ALA A 17 -7.56 10.95 17.46
CA ALA A 17 -6.94 11.50 18.65
C ALA A 17 -7.98 12.41 19.32
N PRO A 18 -8.32 12.20 20.61
CA PRO A 18 -9.02 13.23 21.36
C PRO A 18 -8.13 14.48 21.37
N SER A 19 -8.75 15.64 21.33
CA SER A 19 -8.20 16.98 21.13
C SER A 19 -7.13 17.47 22.14
N SER A 20 -6.40 16.59 22.84
CA SER A 20 -5.59 16.96 24.02
C SER A 20 -4.14 16.49 24.07
N ARG A 21 -3.57 15.83 23.05
CA ARG A 21 -2.10 15.63 22.96
C ARG A 21 -1.58 15.96 21.56
N ARG A 22 -1.27 17.24 21.36
CA ARG A 22 -0.33 17.67 20.33
C ARG A 22 1.06 17.23 20.77
N ASP A 23 1.50 16.07 20.29
CA ASP A 23 2.93 15.81 20.24
C ASP A 23 3.50 16.66 19.10
N ASN A 24 4.42 17.55 19.47
CA ASN A 24 4.86 18.68 18.67
C ASN A 24 6.08 18.30 17.82
N SER A 25 5.88 17.42 16.84
CA SER A 25 6.77 17.24 15.70
C SER A 25 5.97 16.61 14.55
N ASN A 26 5.55 17.44 13.58
CA ASN A 26 4.64 17.14 12.46
C ASN A 26 3.22 16.75 12.87
N GLY A 27 2.25 17.64 12.63
CA GLY A 27 0.82 17.50 12.91
C GLY A 27 0.08 16.41 12.11
N GLY A 28 0.65 15.21 12.03
CA GLY A 28 0.07 14.03 11.41
C GLY A 28 -0.90 13.33 12.36
N ILE A 29 -2.01 12.86 11.79
CA ILE A 29 -2.95 11.96 12.45
C ILE A 29 -2.21 10.68 12.87
N ALA A 30 -2.37 10.23 14.12
CA ALA A 30 -1.80 8.97 14.56
C ALA A 30 -2.47 7.80 13.82
N ILE A 31 -1.70 6.91 13.19
CA ILE A 31 -2.22 5.80 12.40
C ILE A 31 -2.02 4.49 13.17
N VAL A 32 -3.06 3.63 13.18
CA VAL A 32 -3.04 2.29 13.78
C VAL A 32 -3.13 1.24 12.69
N GLY A 33 -2.42 0.13 12.86
CA GLY A 33 -2.40 -1.00 11.95
C GLY A 33 -1.08 -1.75 12.04
N ASP A 34 -0.83 -2.62 11.06
CA ASP A 34 0.39 -3.44 11.01
C ASP A 34 1.66 -2.57 10.97
N PRO A 35 2.70 -2.87 11.78
CA PRO A 35 3.93 -2.06 11.83
C PRO A 35 4.67 -1.95 10.49
N LEU A 36 4.64 -3.00 9.65
CA LEU A 36 5.28 -2.96 8.33
C LEU A 36 4.50 -2.04 7.39
N GLU A 37 3.17 -2.07 7.41
CA GLU A 37 2.34 -1.13 6.65
C GLU A 37 2.59 0.33 7.08
N GLN A 38 2.70 0.58 8.39
CA GLN A 38 2.99 1.92 8.91
C GLN A 38 4.37 2.41 8.44
N ALA A 39 5.38 1.54 8.50
CA ALA A 39 6.72 1.87 8.05
C ALA A 39 6.73 2.21 6.55
N VAL A 40 6.10 1.37 5.72
CA VAL A 40 6.00 1.60 4.27
C VAL A 40 5.34 2.95 3.96
N LEU A 41 4.21 3.27 4.60
CA LEU A 41 3.54 4.55 4.36
C LEU A 41 4.44 5.72 4.79
N ARG A 42 5.04 5.69 5.99
CA ARG A 42 5.93 6.75 6.48
C ARG A 42 7.13 7.00 5.57
N THR A 43 7.73 5.94 5.01
CA THR A 43 8.91 6.06 4.13
C THR A 43 8.55 6.37 2.68
N SER A 44 7.28 6.27 2.29
CA SER A 44 6.85 6.45 0.90
C SER A 44 6.74 7.91 0.46
N GLY A 45 6.80 8.87 1.40
CA GLY A 45 6.47 10.27 1.12
C GLY A 45 4.95 10.53 1.01
N TYR A 46 4.11 9.58 1.41
CA TYR A 46 2.64 9.72 1.42
C TYR A 46 2.08 9.64 2.84
N ARG A 47 0.95 10.32 3.04
CA ARG A 47 0.17 10.32 4.28
C ARG A 47 -1.25 9.84 4.03
N LEU A 48 -1.82 9.16 5.03
CA LEU A 48 -3.25 8.83 5.05
C LEU A 48 -4.02 10.02 5.65
N VAL A 49 -4.91 10.60 4.86
CA VAL A 49 -5.82 11.69 5.21
C VAL A 49 -7.22 11.11 5.36
N GLY A 50 -7.82 11.27 6.55
CA GLY A 50 -9.06 10.56 6.85
C GLY A 50 -8.90 9.05 6.69
N SER A 51 -9.99 8.32 6.46
CA SER A 51 -9.94 6.84 6.38
C SER A 51 -9.61 6.29 4.98
N ASN A 52 -9.68 7.13 3.95
CA ASN A 52 -9.75 6.69 2.56
C ASN A 52 -8.97 7.55 1.55
N LEU A 53 -8.24 8.59 1.95
CA LEU A 53 -7.43 9.38 1.03
C LEU A 53 -5.94 9.19 1.36
N VAL A 54 -5.15 8.79 0.38
CA VAL A 54 -3.68 8.75 0.50
C VAL A 54 -3.13 9.87 -0.37
N ALA A 55 -2.45 10.83 0.24
CA ALA A 55 -1.97 12.03 -0.43
C ALA A 55 -0.45 12.16 -0.24
N PRO A 56 0.27 12.76 -1.20
CA PRO A 56 1.68 13.09 -0.97
C PRO A 56 1.82 14.01 0.24
N MET A 57 2.95 13.90 0.94
CA MET A 57 3.37 14.91 1.89
C MET A 57 3.73 16.18 1.12
N ASP A 58 3.41 17.36 1.67
CA ASP A 58 3.78 18.61 1.01
C ASP A 58 5.30 18.76 1.13
N ASP A 59 6.01 18.76 0.00
CA ASP A 59 7.46 18.93 -0.02
C ASP A 59 7.79 20.42 0.16
N GLU A 60 8.56 20.77 1.20
CA GLU A 60 9.13 22.12 1.37
C GLU A 60 10.06 22.49 0.18
N ASP A 61 10.50 21.50 -0.60
CA ASP A 61 11.37 21.65 -1.78
C ASP A 61 10.61 21.67 -3.14
N GLY A 62 9.29 21.80 -3.15
CA GLY A 62 8.51 21.94 -4.40
C GLY A 62 8.48 20.69 -5.28
N GLY A 63 8.85 19.53 -4.73
CA GLY A 63 8.67 18.23 -5.36
C GLY A 63 7.18 17.90 -5.46
N SER A 64 6.69 17.71 -6.68
CA SER A 64 5.34 17.16 -6.87
C SER A 64 5.37 15.68 -6.51
N GLY A 65 5.03 15.32 -5.28
CA GLY A 65 4.63 13.96 -4.98
C GLY A 65 3.58 13.48 -6.00
N GLY A 66 3.61 12.19 -6.35
CA GLY A 66 2.69 11.63 -7.34
C GLY A 66 1.21 11.82 -6.94
N PRO A 67 0.25 11.48 -7.83
CA PRO A 67 -1.16 11.79 -7.61
C PRO A 67 -1.69 11.22 -6.29
N ALA A 68 -2.59 11.96 -5.65
CA ALA A 68 -3.34 11.45 -4.51
C ALA A 68 -4.22 10.29 -4.95
N MET A 69 -4.52 9.37 -4.03
CA MET A 69 -5.27 8.16 -4.29
C MET A 69 -6.44 8.05 -3.32
N THR A 70 -7.64 7.88 -3.88
CA THR A 70 -8.86 7.62 -3.10
C THR A 70 -9.12 6.12 -3.03
N ILE A 71 -9.22 5.60 -1.82
CA ILE A 71 -9.52 4.21 -1.51
C ILE A 71 -11.04 4.05 -1.51
N LEU A 72 -11.52 3.19 -2.41
CA LEU A 72 -12.95 2.93 -2.62
C LEU A 72 -13.42 1.76 -1.75
N HIS A 73 -12.61 0.69 -1.68
CA HIS A 73 -12.96 -0.49 -0.88
C HIS A 73 -11.72 -1.28 -0.47
N ARG A 74 -11.72 -1.83 0.75
CA ARG A 74 -10.65 -2.71 1.25
C ARG A 74 -11.19 -4.12 1.43
N PHE A 75 -10.70 -5.06 0.61
CA PHE A 75 -10.83 -6.49 0.87
C PHE A 75 -9.68 -6.90 1.80
N ALA A 76 -9.99 -7.03 3.08
CA ALA A 76 -9.03 -7.40 4.12
C ALA A 76 -8.31 -8.72 3.78
N PHE A 77 -7.13 -8.91 4.37
CA PHE A 77 -6.41 -10.16 4.24
C PHE A 77 -7.26 -11.34 4.72
N SER A 78 -7.38 -12.36 3.89
CA SER A 78 -8.03 -13.63 4.25
C SER A 78 -7.01 -14.75 4.21
N SER A 79 -6.91 -15.53 5.28
CA SER A 79 -6.02 -16.71 5.34
C SER A 79 -6.34 -17.74 4.25
N LYS A 80 -7.62 -17.87 3.88
CA LYS A 80 -8.07 -18.72 2.77
C LYS A 80 -7.57 -18.20 1.42
N LEU A 81 -7.58 -16.88 1.22
CA LEU A 81 -7.17 -16.26 -0.05
C LEU A 81 -5.69 -15.88 -0.12
N LYS A 82 -4.98 -15.90 1.01
CA LYS A 82 -3.56 -15.50 1.19
C LYS A 82 -3.20 -14.15 0.55
N ARG A 83 -4.15 -13.23 0.47
CA ARG A 83 -3.96 -11.90 -0.12
C ARG A 83 -4.91 -10.87 0.47
N MET A 84 -4.53 -9.61 0.31
CA MET A 84 -5.34 -8.41 0.50
C MET A 84 -5.49 -7.71 -0.85
N THR A 85 -6.66 -7.12 -1.10
CA THR A 85 -6.91 -6.28 -2.30
C THR A 85 -7.60 -4.99 -1.89
N VAL A 86 -7.21 -3.87 -2.49
CA VAL A 86 -7.85 -2.57 -2.32
C VAL A 86 -8.28 -2.07 -3.69
N LEU A 87 -9.54 -1.64 -3.79
CA LEU A 87 -10.03 -0.88 -4.94
C LEU A 87 -9.76 0.60 -4.67
N ALA A 88 -9.12 1.27 -5.61
CA ALA A 88 -8.74 2.68 -5.48
C ALA A 88 -8.86 3.42 -6.82
N THR A 89 -8.78 4.74 -6.79
CA THR A 89 -8.68 5.58 -7.99
C THR A 89 -7.69 6.72 -7.75
N GLU A 90 -6.90 7.06 -8.76
CA GLU A 90 -5.96 8.19 -8.70
C GLU A 90 -6.69 9.50 -9.01
N GLN A 91 -6.51 10.50 -8.14
CA GLN A 91 -7.04 11.84 -8.37
C GLN A 91 -6.31 12.51 -9.55
N GLY A 92 -7.07 13.23 -10.38
CA GLY A 92 -6.53 13.85 -11.60
C GLY A 92 -6.28 12.89 -12.76
N GLY A 93 -6.49 11.58 -12.55
CA GLY A 93 -6.48 10.58 -13.61
C GLY A 93 -7.79 10.53 -14.41
N LYS A 94 -7.91 9.55 -15.30
CA LYS A 94 -9.13 9.31 -16.13
C LYS A 94 -10.32 8.73 -15.35
N GLY A 95 -10.26 8.69 -14.02
CA GLY A 95 -11.26 8.02 -13.17
C GLY A 95 -11.20 6.49 -13.26
N GLU A 96 -10.08 5.94 -13.73
CA GLU A 96 -9.87 4.48 -13.78
C GLU A 96 -9.83 3.89 -12.36
N MET A 97 -10.47 2.74 -12.20
CA MET A 97 -10.46 1.98 -10.95
C MET A 97 -9.29 1.00 -10.98
N LEU A 98 -8.43 1.10 -9.98
CA LEU A 98 -7.27 0.24 -9.78
C LEU A 98 -7.58 -0.84 -8.76
N ALA A 99 -7.17 -2.07 -9.06
CA ALA A 99 -7.16 -3.19 -8.13
C ALA A 99 -5.74 -3.44 -7.59
N LEU A 100 -5.45 -2.89 -6.42
CA LEU A 100 -4.15 -2.97 -5.76
C LEU A 100 -4.10 -4.20 -4.87
N THR A 101 -3.22 -5.15 -5.16
CA THR A 101 -3.19 -6.44 -4.47
C THR A 101 -1.80 -6.74 -3.92
N LYS A 102 -1.74 -7.21 -2.67
CA LYS A 102 -0.54 -7.79 -2.07
C LYS A 102 -0.84 -9.13 -1.41
N GLY A 103 0.10 -10.05 -1.43
CA GLY A 103 -0.11 -11.37 -0.83
C GLY A 103 1.04 -12.35 -1.06
N ALA A 104 0.77 -13.62 -0.76
CA ALA A 104 1.75 -14.68 -0.90
C ALA A 104 2.18 -14.87 -2.37
N PRO A 105 3.48 -14.98 -2.69
CA PRO A 105 3.97 -15.06 -4.07
C PRO A 105 3.32 -16.20 -4.87
N GLU A 106 3.19 -17.38 -4.27
CA GLU A 106 2.58 -18.54 -4.92
C GLU A 106 1.11 -18.31 -5.27
N THR A 107 0.43 -17.46 -4.49
CA THR A 107 -0.97 -17.11 -4.75
C THR A 107 -1.10 -16.06 -5.84
N LEU A 108 -0.27 -15.01 -5.80
CA LEU A 108 -0.35 -13.92 -6.77
C LEU A 108 0.08 -14.37 -8.16
N LYS A 109 1.08 -15.25 -8.26
CA LYS A 109 1.53 -15.80 -9.55
C LYS A 109 0.40 -16.40 -10.38
N THR A 110 -0.55 -17.10 -9.75
CA THR A 110 -1.73 -17.69 -10.44
C THR A 110 -2.66 -16.66 -11.07
N LYS A 111 -2.50 -15.37 -10.75
CA LYS A 111 -3.35 -14.26 -11.19
C LYS A 111 -2.66 -13.30 -12.13
N LEU A 112 -1.33 -13.40 -12.23
CA LEU A 112 -0.55 -12.57 -13.13
C LEU A 112 -0.64 -13.11 -14.56
N THR A 113 -0.54 -12.21 -15.53
CA THR A 113 -0.38 -12.64 -16.93
C THR A 113 1.04 -13.13 -17.14
N LYS A 114 1.27 -13.92 -18.20
CA LYS A 114 2.61 -14.42 -18.51
C LYS A 114 3.57 -13.26 -18.80
N GLU A 115 3.09 -12.22 -19.45
CA GLU A 115 3.86 -11.04 -19.87
C GLU A 115 4.26 -10.17 -18.68
N SER A 116 3.44 -10.14 -17.62
CA SER A 116 3.71 -9.37 -16.40
C SER A 116 4.49 -10.16 -15.34
N THR A 117 4.73 -11.46 -15.56
CA THR A 117 5.45 -12.31 -14.62
C THR A 117 6.92 -12.41 -15.02
N PRO A 118 7.86 -11.90 -14.21
CA PRO A 118 9.28 -12.05 -14.48
C PRO A 118 9.71 -13.53 -14.54
N PRO A 119 10.66 -13.90 -15.42
CA PRO A 119 11.10 -15.30 -15.57
C PRO A 119 11.72 -15.87 -14.28
N ASN A 120 12.32 -15.01 -13.44
CA ASN A 120 12.96 -15.36 -12.18
C ASN A 120 12.06 -15.16 -10.94
N TYR A 121 10.75 -15.03 -11.12
CA TYR A 121 9.80 -14.76 -10.03
C TYR A 121 9.89 -15.79 -8.90
N ASP A 122 9.87 -17.08 -9.23
CA ASP A 122 9.92 -18.16 -8.23
C ASP A 122 11.28 -18.23 -7.56
N GLU A 123 12.36 -18.05 -8.33
CA GLU A 123 13.73 -18.12 -7.83
C GLU A 123 13.99 -17.03 -6.79
N ILE A 124 13.62 -15.78 -7.08
CA ILE A 124 13.80 -14.66 -6.15
C ILE A 124 12.91 -14.84 -4.92
N ALA A 125 11.65 -15.25 -5.09
CA ALA A 125 10.76 -15.51 -3.97
C ALA A 125 11.33 -16.60 -3.07
N PHE A 126 11.75 -17.73 -3.65
CA PHE A 126 12.35 -18.85 -2.92
C PHE A 126 13.65 -18.45 -2.23
N HIS A 127 14.55 -17.72 -2.91
CA HIS A 127 15.80 -17.24 -2.34
C HIS A 127 15.55 -16.42 -1.07
N HIS A 128 14.63 -15.47 -1.10
CA HIS A 128 14.34 -14.67 0.11
C HIS A 128 13.62 -15.48 1.19
N MET A 129 12.69 -16.36 0.81
CA MET A 129 11.98 -17.22 1.76
C MET A 129 12.91 -18.22 2.46
N SER A 130 13.88 -18.81 1.74
CA SER A 130 14.86 -19.75 2.30
C SER A 130 15.81 -19.10 3.31
N HIS A 131 15.96 -17.77 3.25
CA HIS A 131 16.71 -16.97 4.23
C HIS A 131 15.81 -16.38 5.34
N GLY A 132 14.60 -16.92 5.52
CA GLY A 132 13.67 -16.51 6.59
C GLY A 132 13.01 -15.15 6.40
N ARG A 133 13.11 -14.55 5.20
CA ARG A 133 12.46 -13.26 4.91
C ARG A 133 10.98 -13.48 4.62
N ARG A 134 10.13 -12.61 5.16
CA ARG A 134 8.72 -12.56 4.77
C ARG A 134 8.61 -11.88 3.41
N VAL A 135 8.24 -12.65 2.38
CA VAL A 135 8.11 -12.16 1.01
C VAL A 135 6.64 -11.89 0.71
N LEU A 136 6.35 -10.71 0.18
CA LEU A 136 5.06 -10.38 -0.41
C LEU A 136 5.26 -10.05 -1.88
N ALA A 137 4.41 -10.62 -2.72
CA ALA A 137 4.25 -10.15 -4.07
C ALA A 137 3.21 -9.02 -4.12
N MET A 138 3.33 -8.16 -5.13
CA MET A 138 2.43 -7.04 -5.38
C MET A 138 1.99 -7.04 -6.84
N ALA A 139 0.75 -6.64 -7.08
CA ALA A 139 0.16 -6.54 -8.41
C ALA A 139 -0.85 -5.39 -8.46
N VAL A 140 -0.97 -4.78 -9.64
CA VAL A 140 -1.99 -3.78 -9.96
C VAL A 140 -2.67 -4.15 -11.27
N ARG A 141 -3.96 -3.87 -11.38
CA ARG A 141 -4.74 -3.93 -12.60
C ARG A 141 -5.64 -2.72 -12.68
#